data_AF-A0A3B8MC44-F1
#
_entry.id   AF-A0A3B8MC44-F1
#
_cell.length_a   1.000
_cell.length_b   1.000
_cell.length_c   1.000
_cell.angle_alpha   90.00
_cell.angle_beta   90.00
_cell.angle_gamma   90.00
#
_symmetry.space_group_name_H-M   'P 1'
#
loop_
_entity.id
_entity.type
_entity.pdbx_description
1 polymer ?
#
loop_
_entity_poly.entity_id
_entity_poly.type
_entity_poly.pdbx_seq_one_letter_code
_entity_poly.pdbx_strand_id
1 'polypeptide(L)'
;MIFLLALFLGLGIPAGAQQETDLSSFLDTLLSVDPDSSILVLDPMLEGAVASMEAGDAEGAAAELQDIVLRKPNHLQALRLQASCYLRLKDVENAIATCLQISALDS
;
A
#
# COMPACT_ATOMS: atom_id res chain seq x y z
N MET A 1 21.22 38.78 -34.52
CA MET A 1 21.66 37.43 -34.09
C MET A 1 20.43 36.64 -33.67
N ILE A 2 20.47 35.36 -33.99
CA ILE A 2 19.37 34.40 -34.18
C ILE A 2 18.42 34.19 -32.99
N PHE A 3 17.13 34.10 -33.33
CA PHE A 3 16.01 33.54 -32.56
C PHE A 3 16.11 32.00 -32.62
N LEU A 4 16.06 31.28 -31.49
CA LEU A 4 15.88 29.83 -31.51
C LEU A 4 14.96 29.35 -30.37
N LEU A 5 13.75 28.97 -30.80
CA LEU A 5 12.86 27.87 -30.37
C LEU A 5 12.90 27.43 -28.89
N ALA A 6 11.82 27.61 -28.13
CA ALA A 6 10.55 26.85 -28.14
C ALA A 6 10.64 25.42 -27.58
N LEU A 7 9.60 25.06 -26.81
CA LEU A 7 9.08 23.71 -26.62
C LEU A 7 9.62 22.87 -25.44
N PHE A 8 9.05 23.07 -24.25
CA PHE A 8 8.44 21.97 -23.47
C PHE A 8 7.22 22.57 -22.76
N LEU A 9 6.06 22.61 -23.43
CA LEU A 9 5.02 21.60 -23.22
C LEU A 9 4.87 21.33 -21.70
N GLY A 10 3.89 21.91 -21.02
CA GLY A 10 2.52 21.45 -21.24
C GLY A 10 2.32 20.01 -20.76
N LEU A 11 2.99 19.58 -19.68
CA LEU A 11 2.55 18.44 -18.87
C LEU A 11 1.68 18.98 -17.74
N GLY A 12 0.50 19.48 -18.14
CA GLY A 12 -0.66 19.30 -17.28
C GLY A 12 -0.82 17.79 -17.14
N ILE A 13 -0.43 17.25 -15.99
CA ILE A 13 -0.81 15.90 -15.59
C ILE A 13 -2.24 16.04 -15.06
N PRO A 14 -3.30 15.61 -15.77
CA PRO A 14 -4.58 15.42 -15.11
C PRO A 14 -4.54 14.06 -14.37
N ALA A 15 -3.67 13.91 -13.37
CA ALA A 15 -3.60 12.68 -12.54
C ALA A 15 -4.47 12.81 -11.28
N GLY A 16 -5.57 13.56 -11.36
CA GLY A 16 -6.39 13.88 -10.19
C GLY A 16 -7.70 13.11 -10.07
N ALA A 17 -8.11 12.32 -11.07
CA ALA A 17 -9.47 11.75 -11.05
C ALA A 17 -9.58 10.28 -11.48
N GLN A 18 -8.81 9.82 -12.48
CA GLN A 18 -8.85 8.43 -12.93
C GLN A 18 -7.99 7.49 -12.09
N GLN A 19 -6.89 8.00 -11.53
CA GLN A 19 -6.01 7.20 -10.70
C GLN A 19 -6.70 6.77 -9.40
N GLU A 20 -7.57 7.62 -8.81
CA GLU A 20 -8.29 7.31 -7.57
C GLU A 20 -9.32 6.18 -7.76
N THR A 21 -10.03 6.15 -8.90
CA THR A 21 -10.98 5.07 -9.23
C THR A 21 -10.28 3.74 -9.51
N ASP A 22 -9.17 3.77 -10.23
CA ASP A 22 -8.41 2.55 -10.53
C ASP A 22 -7.69 2.04 -9.27
N LEU A 23 -7.15 2.96 -8.47
CA LEU A 23 -6.50 2.64 -7.21
C LEU A 23 -7.48 2.08 -6.18
N SER A 24 -8.67 2.67 -6.02
CA SER A 24 -9.68 2.14 -5.08
C SER A 24 -10.13 0.72 -5.47
N SER A 25 -10.36 0.46 -6.75
CA SER A 25 -10.65 -0.89 -7.25
C SER A 25 -9.46 -1.84 -7.05
N PHE A 26 -8.23 -1.35 -7.22
CA PHE A 26 -7.01 -2.13 -7.04
C PHE A 26 -6.73 -2.42 -5.55
N LEU A 27 -6.92 -1.44 -4.67
CA LEU A 27 -6.89 -1.57 -3.22
C LEU A 27 -7.90 -2.63 -2.80
N ASP A 28 -9.14 -2.52 -3.27
CA ASP A 28 -10.18 -3.52 -3.00
C ASP A 28 -9.71 -4.91 -3.44
N THR A 29 -9.11 -5.05 -4.63
CA THR A 29 -8.55 -6.32 -5.11
C THR A 29 -7.38 -6.85 -4.26
N LEU A 30 -6.48 -5.98 -3.81
CA LEU A 30 -5.33 -6.37 -2.98
C LEU A 30 -5.73 -6.73 -1.55
N LEU A 31 -6.76 -6.07 -1.03
CA LEU A 31 -7.23 -6.17 0.36
C LEU A 31 -8.43 -7.11 0.54
N SER A 32 -9.13 -7.50 -0.53
CA SER A 32 -10.23 -8.48 -0.52
C SER A 32 -9.77 -9.92 -0.32
N VAL A 33 -8.52 -10.14 0.09
CA VAL A 33 -8.15 -11.42 0.71
C VAL A 33 -8.84 -11.46 2.07
N ASP A 34 -10.01 -12.10 2.11
CA ASP A 34 -10.79 -12.29 3.33
C ASP A 34 -9.90 -12.73 4.49
N PRO A 35 -9.69 -11.88 5.51
CA PRO A 35 -8.91 -12.27 6.70
C PRO A 35 -9.65 -13.35 7.51
N ASP A 36 -10.95 -13.54 7.27
CA ASP A 36 -11.80 -14.55 7.91
C ASP A 36 -11.83 -15.90 7.17
N SER A 37 -11.09 -16.02 6.05
CA SER A 37 -10.73 -17.34 5.55
C SER A 37 -9.76 -17.95 6.55
N SER A 38 -10.31 -18.69 7.52
CA SER A 38 -9.65 -19.42 8.61
C SER A 38 -8.61 -20.48 8.14
N ILE A 39 -8.13 -20.39 6.90
CA ILE A 39 -7.10 -21.22 6.27
C ILE A 39 -5.97 -20.33 5.67
N LEU A 40 -5.90 -19.03 5.97
CA LEU A 40 -4.69 -18.26 5.68
C LEU A 40 -3.63 -18.61 6.73
N VAL A 41 -2.65 -19.44 6.36
CA VAL A 41 -1.44 -19.62 7.18
C VAL A 41 -0.70 -18.28 7.16
N LEU A 42 -1.00 -17.45 8.16
CA LEU A 42 -0.28 -16.21 8.42
C LEU A 42 1.15 -16.56 8.84
N ASP A 43 2.12 -15.81 8.31
CA ASP A 43 3.48 -15.91 8.83
C ASP A 43 3.45 -15.56 10.34
N PRO A 44 4.00 -16.41 11.23
CA PRO A 44 3.95 -16.19 12.68
C PRO A 44 4.56 -14.85 13.12
N MET A 45 5.42 -14.22 12.31
CA MET A 45 5.90 -12.87 12.62
C MET A 45 4.83 -11.77 12.51
N LEU A 46 3.68 -12.06 11.90
CA LEU A 46 2.58 -11.12 11.73
C LEU A 46 1.54 -11.21 12.85
N GLU A 47 1.65 -12.19 13.76
CA GLU A 47 0.69 -12.38 14.85
C GLU A 47 0.51 -11.11 15.71
N GLY A 48 1.59 -10.41 16.03
CA GLY A 48 1.55 -9.16 16.80
C GLY A 48 0.82 -8.02 16.08
N ALA A 49 1.12 -7.84 14.80
CA ALA A 49 0.48 -6.82 13.97
C ALA A 49 -1.01 -7.12 13.74
N VAL A 50 -1.38 -8.39 13.57
CA VAL A 50 -2.77 -8.83 13.45
C VAL A 50 -3.52 -8.61 14.76
N ALA A 51 -2.96 -9.02 15.90
CA ALA A 51 -3.56 -8.80 17.20
C ALA A 51 -3.77 -7.30 17.49
N SER A 52 -2.80 -6.45 17.10
CA SER A 52 -2.91 -4.99 17.21
C SER A 52 -4.03 -4.44 16.33
N MET A 53 -4.15 -4.93 15.09
CA MET A 53 -5.26 -4.59 14.18
C MET A 53 -6.62 -4.98 14.76
N GLU A 54 -6.76 -6.18 15.32
CA GLU A 54 -7.98 -6.67 15.97
C GLU A 54 -8.33 -5.84 17.21
N ALA A 55 -7.33 -5.39 17.96
CA ALA A 55 -7.49 -4.50 19.11
C ALA A 55 -7.87 -3.06 18.69
N GLY A 56 -7.84 -2.73 17.40
CA GLY A 56 -8.10 -1.39 16.88
C GLY A 56 -6.87 -0.48 16.87
N ASP A 57 -5.71 -0.98 17.30
CA ASP A 57 -4.43 -0.27 17.28
C ASP A 57 -3.75 -0.42 15.92
N ALA A 58 -4.30 0.28 14.93
CA ALA A 58 -3.74 0.30 13.58
C ALA A 58 -2.38 1.04 13.51
N GLU A 59 -2.11 1.96 14.45
CA GLU A 59 -0.83 2.68 14.54
C GLU A 59 0.28 1.75 15.03
N GLY A 60 0.05 1.01 16.12
CA GLY A 60 0.95 0.00 16.64
C GLY A 60 1.22 -1.11 15.62
N ALA A 61 0.18 -1.58 14.93
CA ALA A 61 0.32 -2.56 13.85
C ALA A 61 1.19 -2.02 12.70
N ALA A 62 0.98 -0.78 12.25
CA ALA A 62 1.76 -0.17 11.17
C ALA A 62 3.24 -0.05 11.54
N ALA A 63 3.55 0.30 12.79
CA ALA A 63 4.92 0.39 13.29
C ALA A 63 5.62 -0.98 13.31
N GLU A 64 4.95 -2.02 13.82
CA GLU A 64 5.49 -3.38 13.83
C GLU A 64 5.72 -3.91 12.40
N LEU A 65 4.78 -3.62 11.49
CA LEU A 65 4.90 -4.03 10.09
C LEU A 65 6.00 -3.29 9.36
N GLN A 66 6.24 -2.02 9.69
CA GLN A 66 7.37 -1.27 9.14
C GLN A 66 8.69 -1.95 9.47
N ASP A 67 8.88 -2.40 10.71
CA ASP A 67 10.07 -3.15 11.11
C ASP A 67 10.20 -4.48 10.37
N ILE A 68 9.09 -5.19 10.14
CA ILE A 68 9.07 -6.45 9.39
C ILE A 68 9.45 -6.22 7.93
N VAL A 69 8.86 -5.21 7.28
CA VAL A 69 9.13 -4.86 5.88
C VAL A 69 10.57 -4.35 5.70
N LEU A 70 11.14 -3.64 6.68
CA LEU A 70 12.55 -3.24 6.65
C LEU A 70 13.48 -4.46 6.65
N ARG A 71 13.15 -5.51 7.41
CA ARG A 71 13.91 -6.77 7.45
C ARG A 71 13.66 -7.65 6.23
N LYS A 72 12.44 -7.62 5.69
CA LYS A 72 11.96 -8.45 4.58
C LYS A 72 11.15 -7.59 3.59
N PRO A 73 11.81 -6.82 2.72
CA PRO A 73 11.14 -5.84 1.86
C PRO A 73 10.24 -6.46 0.80
N ASN A 74 10.37 -7.77 0.56
CA ASN A 74 9.55 -8.53 -0.38
C ASN A 74 8.47 -9.39 0.32
N HIS A 75 8.18 -9.14 1.60
CA HIS A 75 7.18 -9.91 2.32
C HIS A 75 5.76 -9.46 1.96
N LEU A 76 5.17 -10.10 0.95
CA LEU A 76 3.85 -9.73 0.42
C LEU A 76 2.74 -9.66 1.49
N GLN A 77 2.66 -10.62 2.41
CA GLN A 77 1.64 -10.59 3.47
C GLN A 77 1.82 -9.39 4.42
N ALA A 78 3.07 -9.04 4.78
CA ALA A 78 3.37 -7.90 5.64
C ALA A 78 3.02 -6.58 4.93
N LEU A 79 3.37 -6.44 3.65
CA LEU A 79 3.01 -5.27 2.85
C LEU A 79 1.50 -5.12 2.70
N ARG A 80 0.76 -6.21 2.47
CA ARG A 80 -0.72 -6.18 2.38
C ARG A 80 -1.34 -5.76 3.71
N LEU A 81 -0.88 -6.32 4.82
CA LEU A 81 -1.38 -5.94 6.14
C LEU A 81 -1.01 -4.48 6.46
N GLN A 82 0.17 -4.02 6.05
CA GLN A 82 0.63 -2.63 6.24
C GLN A 82 -0.24 -1.65 5.45
N ALA A 83 -0.56 -1.96 4.19
CA ALA A 83 -1.48 -1.16 3.39
C ALA A 83 -2.87 -1.09 4.06
N SER A 84 -3.36 -2.19 4.63
CA SER A 84 -4.61 -2.22 5.40
C SER A 84 -4.55 -1.31 6.62
N CYS A 85 -3.44 -1.33 7.37
CA CYS A 85 -3.23 -0.44 8.50
C CYS A 85 -3.31 1.03 8.07
N TYR A 86 -2.56 1.41 7.03
CA TYR A 86 -2.56 2.79 6.53
C TYR A 86 -3.93 3.26 6.04
N LEU A 87 -4.71 2.39 5.39
CA LEU A 87 -6.09 2.72 5.02
C LEU A 87 -7.00 2.97 6.24
N ARG A 88 -6.88 2.17 7.30
CA ARG A 88 -7.64 2.39 8.54
C ARG A 88 -7.25 3.69 9.24
N LEU A 89 -5.98 4.07 9.15
CA LEU A 89 -5.44 5.34 9.63
C LEU A 89 -5.80 6.53 8.73
N LYS A 90 -6.39 6.28 7.55
CA LYS A 90 -6.62 7.26 6.49
C LYS A 90 -5.33 7.90 5.96
N ASP A 91 -4.21 7.21 6.14
CA ASP A 91 -2.92 7.55 5.58
C ASP A 91 -2.83 7.03 4.15
N VAL A 92 -3.54 7.72 3.25
CA VAL A 92 -3.69 7.30 1.85
C VAL A 92 -2.35 7.34 1.11
N GLU A 93 -1.47 8.28 1.45
CA GLU A 93 -0.15 8.41 0.83
C GLU A 93 0.71 7.17 1.06
N ASN A 94 0.83 6.73 2.32
CA ASN A 94 1.59 5.54 2.65
C ASN A 94 0.90 4.25 2.14
N ALA A 95 -0.43 4.19 2.16
CA ALA A 95 -1.16 3.07 1.58
C ALA A 95 -0.86 2.90 0.07
N ILE A 96 -0.86 3.99 -0.70
CA ILE A 96 -0.51 3.98 -2.13
C ILE A 96 0.93 3.51 -2.32
N ALA A 97 1.87 4.07 -1.56
CA ALA A 97 3.27 3.70 -1.66
C ALA A 97 3.49 2.20 -1.41
N THR A 98 2.83 1.63 -0.39
CA THR A 98 2.89 0.20 -0.09
C THR A 98 2.23 -0.65 -1.20
N CYS A 99 1.09 -0.21 -1.76
CA CYS A 99 0.44 -0.91 -2.87
C CYS A 99 1.28 -0.94 -4.15
N LEU A 100 2.01 0.14 -4.45
CA LEU A 100 2.94 0.18 -5.56
C LEU A 100 4.10 -0.81 -5.36
N GLN A 101 4.57 -0.99 -4.13
CA GLN A 101 5.58 -2.02 -3.82
C GLN A 101 5.05 -3.43 -4.05
N ILE A 102 3.81 -3.72 -3.63
CA ILE A 102 3.17 -5.01 -3.87
C ILE A 102 3.07 -5.28 -5.38
N SER A 103 2.58 -4.30 -6.15
CA SER A 103 2.47 -4.41 -7.60
C SER A 103 3.81 -4.70 -8.28
N ALA A 104 4.90 -4.07 -7.82
CA ALA A 104 6.23 -4.29 -8.38
C ALA A 104 6.78 -5.70 -8.10
N LEU A 105 6.28 -6.38 -7.06
CA LEU A 105 6.66 -7.76 -6.71
C LEU A 105 5.81 -8.81 -7.45
N ASP A 106 4.56 -8.47 -7.79
CA ASP A 106 3.62 -9.35 -8.51
C ASP A 106 3.74 -9.26 -10.06
N SER A 107 4.70 -8.46 -10.58
CA SER A 107 4.93 -8.19 -12.02
C SER A 107 5.70 -9.28 -12.77
#